data_AF-A0A2N1SL31-F1
#
_entry.id   AF-A0A2N1SL31-F1
#
_cell.length_a   1.000
_cell.length_b   1.000
_cell.length_c   1.000
_cell.angle_alpha   90.00
_cell.angle_beta   90.00
_cell.angle_gamma   90.00
#
_symmetry.space_group_name_H-M   'P 1'
#
loop_
_entity.id
_entity.type
_entity.pdbx_description
1 polymer ?
#
loop_
_entity_poly.entity_id
_entity_poly.type
_entity_poly.pdbx_seq_one_letter_code
_entity_poly.pdbx_strand_id
1 'polypeptide(L)'
;MRDANAESGTYQVIDSLRWPAMPDPKARETRSQAVWIWPRARIRAVEQVDPANAHGDGYLLFPFVLSVFDRQDRHILTVALEQTDYRVLAQLTGERWRDLSGDPKVYRSPLIVAVYDANGHEDFGPYEGPLERDTVFPILTEYVADRLELWEEAIRRPVDTGGPTA
;
A
#
# COMPACT_ATOMS: atom_id res chain seq x y z
N MET A 1 -7.79 -8.80 33.01
CA MET A 1 -8.19 -8.44 31.64
C MET A 1 -7.37 -9.31 30.72
N ARG A 2 -8.02 -10.20 29.96
CA ARG A 2 -7.35 -11.26 29.20
C ARG A 2 -6.92 -10.72 27.84
N ASP A 3 -5.61 -10.76 27.57
CA ASP A 3 -5.00 -10.59 26.25
C ASP A 3 -5.38 -11.79 25.37
N ALA A 4 -6.56 -11.76 24.75
CA ALA A 4 -7.12 -12.91 24.04
C ALA A 4 -6.81 -12.98 22.54
N ASN A 5 -6.14 -11.97 21.94
CA ASN A 5 -5.87 -11.96 20.49
C ASN A 5 -4.38 -11.86 20.11
N ALA A 6 -3.45 -11.88 21.07
CA ALA A 6 -2.01 -11.97 20.77
C ALA A 6 -1.50 -13.42 20.60
N GLU A 7 -2.42 -14.41 20.63
CA GLU A 7 -2.08 -15.81 20.45
C GLU A 7 -1.96 -16.19 18.96
N SER A 8 -0.73 -16.19 18.46
CA SER A 8 -0.24 -17.15 17.45
C SER A 8 -1.01 -17.28 16.12
N GLY A 9 -1.74 -16.25 15.68
CA GLY A 9 -2.22 -16.18 14.30
C GLY A 9 -1.02 -16.03 13.35
N THR A 10 -0.70 -17.07 12.59
CA THR A 10 0.24 -16.91 11.47
C THR A 10 -0.46 -16.07 10.42
N TYR A 11 -0.05 -14.80 10.26
CA TYR A 11 -0.54 -13.98 9.16
C TYR A 11 -0.34 -14.71 7.84
N GLN A 12 -1.36 -14.66 6.98
CA GLN A 12 -1.28 -15.25 5.66
C GLN A 12 -0.41 -14.37 4.76
N VAL A 13 0.47 -15.00 4.01
CA VAL A 13 1.37 -14.31 3.08
C VAL A 13 0.58 -13.92 1.84
N ILE A 14 0.70 -12.67 1.43
CA ILE A 14 0.16 -12.22 0.15
C ILE A 14 1.06 -12.70 -0.99
N ASP A 15 0.46 -13.27 -2.02
CA ASP A 15 1.12 -13.48 -3.30
C ASP A 15 0.97 -12.22 -4.14
N SER A 16 2.06 -11.48 -4.31
CA SER A 16 2.04 -10.21 -5.03
C SER A 16 1.79 -10.35 -6.53
N LEU A 17 1.81 -11.58 -7.06
CA LEU A 17 1.51 -11.87 -8.46
C LEU A 17 0.07 -12.36 -8.68
N ARG A 18 -0.73 -12.47 -7.61
CA ARG A 18 -2.11 -12.93 -7.71
C ARG A 18 -3.03 -11.89 -8.36
N TRP A 19 -2.74 -10.61 -8.17
CA TRP A 19 -3.59 -9.51 -8.63
C TRP A 19 -3.06 -8.94 -9.95
N PRO A 20 -3.92 -8.52 -10.89
CA PRO A 20 -3.46 -8.00 -12.20
C PRO A 20 -2.52 -6.80 -12.08
N ALA A 21 -2.66 -6.01 -11.04
CA ALA A 21 -1.79 -4.90 -10.69
C ALA A 21 -1.66 -4.84 -9.18
N MET A 22 -0.43 -4.69 -8.69
CA MET A 22 -0.12 -4.53 -7.28
C MET A 22 1.20 -3.78 -7.15
N PRO A 23 1.38 -2.87 -6.17
CA PRO A 23 2.70 -2.25 -5.97
C PRO A 23 3.72 -3.31 -5.55
N ASP A 24 4.95 -3.19 -6.03
CA ASP A 24 6.04 -4.07 -5.61
C ASP A 24 6.41 -3.76 -4.14
N PRO A 25 6.18 -4.69 -3.20
CA PRO A 25 6.48 -4.48 -1.79
C PRO A 25 8.00 -4.40 -1.51
N LYS A 26 8.82 -4.76 -2.49
CA LYS A 26 10.29 -4.71 -2.43
C LYS A 26 10.87 -3.49 -3.15
N ALA A 27 10.05 -2.68 -3.84
CA ALA A 27 10.47 -1.40 -4.40
C ALA A 27 10.71 -0.36 -3.29
N ARG A 28 11.76 -0.60 -2.48
CA ARG A 28 12.14 0.21 -1.34
C ARG A 28 13.14 1.27 -1.81
N GLU A 29 12.74 2.54 -1.80
CA GLU A 29 13.71 3.63 -1.92
C GLU A 29 14.48 3.77 -0.61
N THR A 30 15.82 3.79 -0.69
CA THR A 30 16.67 3.85 0.51
C THR A 30 16.76 5.24 1.13
N ARG A 31 16.34 6.30 0.42
CA ARG A 31 16.42 7.68 0.91
C ARG A 31 15.03 8.11 1.37
N SER A 32 14.93 8.52 2.63
CA SER A 32 13.71 9.13 3.21
C SER A 32 12.55 8.17 3.49
N GLN A 33 12.80 6.86 3.53
CA GLN A 33 11.79 5.86 3.90
C GLN A 33 11.54 5.91 5.41
N ALA A 34 10.28 5.82 5.83
CA ALA A 34 9.92 5.62 7.23
C ALA A 34 9.20 4.28 7.39
N VAL A 35 9.22 3.75 8.61
CA VAL A 35 8.62 2.49 8.99
C VAL A 35 7.67 2.72 10.16
N TRP A 36 6.46 2.20 10.04
CA TRP A 36 5.47 2.14 11.09
C TRP A 36 5.56 0.78 11.78
N ILE A 37 5.55 0.76 13.11
CA ILE A 37 5.78 -0.46 13.89
C ILE A 37 4.63 -0.63 14.87
N TRP A 38 4.06 -1.84 14.90
CA TRP A 38 3.12 -2.29 15.94
C TRP A 38 3.84 -3.33 16.81
N PRO A 39 4.44 -2.93 17.95
CA PRO A 39 5.35 -3.78 18.71
C PRO A 39 4.72 -5.06 19.28
N ARG A 40 3.47 -5.01 19.74
CA ARG A 40 2.79 -6.18 20.33
C ARG A 40 2.38 -7.17 19.24
N ALA A 41 1.88 -6.68 18.11
CA ALA A 41 1.55 -7.48 16.93
C ALA A 41 2.81 -8.02 16.21
N ARG A 42 3.98 -7.41 16.47
CA ARG A 42 5.28 -7.77 15.87
C ARG A 42 5.25 -7.67 14.34
N ILE A 43 4.61 -6.62 13.83
CA ILE A 43 4.57 -6.28 12.42
C ILE A 43 5.20 -4.91 12.18
N ARG A 44 5.59 -4.65 10.93
CA ARG A 44 6.09 -3.36 10.47
C ARG A 44 5.50 -3.03 9.11
N ALA A 45 5.11 -1.79 8.88
CA ALA A 45 4.72 -1.29 7.57
C ALA A 45 5.78 -0.32 7.04
N VAL A 46 6.14 -0.47 5.77
CA VAL A 46 7.17 0.32 5.11
C VAL A 46 6.50 1.34 4.21
N GLU A 47 6.79 2.63 4.40
CA GLU A 47 6.35 3.70 3.50
C GLU A 47 7.03 3.58 2.13
N GLN A 48 6.23 3.64 1.06
CA GLN A 48 6.71 3.73 -0.31
C GLN A 48 5.97 4.85 -1.02
N VAL A 49 6.71 5.64 -1.80
CA VAL A 49 6.18 6.72 -2.64
C VAL A 49 6.44 6.32 -4.08
N ASP A 50 5.38 6.33 -4.89
CA ASP A 50 5.42 5.94 -6.31
C ASP A 50 6.13 4.58 -6.60
N PRO A 51 5.93 3.49 -5.82
CA PRO A 51 6.54 2.20 -6.16
C PRO A 51 6.07 1.70 -7.52
N ALA A 52 6.96 0.98 -8.21
CA ALA A 52 6.61 0.30 -9.44
C ALA A 52 5.53 -0.76 -9.21
N ASN A 53 4.73 -1.02 -10.25
CA ASN A 53 3.83 -2.16 -10.28
C ASN A 53 4.65 -3.46 -10.39
N ALA A 54 4.36 -4.45 -9.55
CA ALA A 54 5.03 -5.75 -9.53
C ALA A 54 4.96 -6.51 -10.88
N HIS A 55 3.94 -6.22 -11.71
CA HIS A 55 3.72 -6.83 -13.02
C HIS A 55 4.36 -6.04 -14.17
N GLY A 56 4.64 -4.75 -13.96
CA GLY A 56 5.27 -3.88 -14.98
C GLY A 56 4.31 -3.22 -15.99
N ASP A 57 3.00 -3.49 -15.88
CA ASP A 57 1.99 -3.08 -16.88
C ASP A 57 1.67 -1.57 -16.83
N GLY A 58 1.93 -0.92 -15.69
CA GLY A 58 1.96 0.54 -15.53
C GLY A 58 0.62 1.28 -15.62
N TYR A 59 -0.51 0.60 -15.86
CA TYR A 59 -1.82 1.26 -15.95
C TYR A 59 -2.40 1.67 -14.59
N LEU A 60 -1.98 1.00 -13.51
CA LEU A 60 -2.32 1.36 -12.14
C LEU A 60 -1.09 2.03 -11.50
N LEU A 61 -1.29 3.25 -11.02
CA LEU A 61 -0.30 4.09 -10.36
C LEU A 61 -0.52 4.01 -8.85
N PHE A 62 0.55 4.09 -8.08
CA PHE A 62 0.50 3.98 -6.62
C PHE A 62 1.23 5.14 -5.93
N PRO A 63 0.64 6.33 -5.79
CA PRO A 63 1.35 7.47 -5.21
C PRO A 63 1.88 7.23 -3.79
N PHE A 64 1.13 6.49 -2.96
CA PHE A 64 1.52 6.16 -1.59
C PHE A 64 1.13 4.74 -1.24
N VAL A 65 2.05 3.97 -0.66
CA VAL A 65 1.83 2.56 -0.32
C VAL A 65 2.46 2.24 1.04
N LEU A 66 1.73 1.48 1.85
CA LEU A 66 2.25 0.78 3.02
C LEU A 66 2.31 -0.72 2.73
N SER A 67 3.53 -1.24 2.61
CA SER A 67 3.76 -2.68 2.55
C SER A 67 4.04 -3.22 3.95
N VAL A 68 3.23 -4.16 4.42
CA VAL A 68 3.25 -4.67 5.79
C VAL A 68 3.90 -6.05 5.85
N PHE A 69 4.87 -6.17 6.75
CA PHE A 69 5.66 -7.38 6.95
C PHE A 69 5.54 -7.85 8.39
N ASP A 70 5.50 -9.16 8.57
CA ASP A 70 5.57 -9.76 9.90
C ASP A 70 7.01 -9.86 10.43
N ARG A 71 7.17 -10.42 11.63
CA ARG A 71 8.47 -10.63 12.27
C ARG A 71 9.45 -11.51 11.47
N GLN A 72 8.96 -12.30 10.52
CA GLN A 72 9.77 -13.19 9.67
C GLN A 72 10.08 -12.52 8.32
N ASP A 73 9.80 -11.22 8.18
CA ASP A 73 9.93 -10.45 6.95
C ASP A 73 9.06 -10.97 5.80
N ARG A 74 7.97 -11.69 6.12
CA ARG A 74 6.99 -12.14 5.13
C ARG A 74 6.02 -11.01 4.86
N HIS A 75 5.74 -10.73 3.59
CA HIS A 75 4.76 -9.74 3.19
C HIS A 75 3.35 -10.27 3.44
N ILE A 76 2.52 -9.53 4.19
CA ILE A 76 1.22 -10.02 4.67
C ILE A 76 0.04 -9.15 4.27
N LEU A 77 0.29 -7.88 3.95
CA LEU A 77 -0.75 -6.90 3.63
C LEU A 77 -0.11 -5.74 2.87
N THR A 78 -0.82 -5.18 1.90
CA THR A 78 -0.52 -3.88 1.31
C THR A 78 -1.74 -2.98 1.44
N VAL A 79 -1.52 -1.74 1.86
CA VAL A 79 -2.52 -0.68 1.73
C VAL A 79 -1.96 0.36 0.77
N ALA A 80 -2.68 0.67 -0.29
CA ALA A 80 -2.23 1.57 -1.33
C ALA A 80 -3.25 2.68 -1.56
N LEU A 81 -2.75 3.86 -1.90
CA LEU A 81 -3.51 4.82 -2.66
C LEU A 81 -3.25 4.53 -4.14
N GLU A 82 -4.28 4.17 -4.88
CA GLU A 82 -4.17 3.76 -6.28
C GLU A 82 -4.96 4.65 -7.22
N GLN A 83 -4.47 4.75 -8.46
CA GLN A 83 -5.10 5.55 -9.50
C GLN A 83 -4.87 4.90 -10.86
N THR A 84 -5.94 4.67 -11.61
CA THR A 84 -5.86 4.16 -12.97
C THR A 84 -5.50 5.28 -13.94
N ASP A 85 -4.50 5.07 -14.80
CA ASP A 85 -4.27 5.90 -16.00
C ASP A 85 -5.01 5.29 -17.18
N TYR A 86 -6.14 5.91 -17.55
CA TYR A 86 -7.01 5.42 -18.62
C TYR A 86 -6.33 5.39 -19.99
N ARG A 87 -5.26 6.17 -20.19
CA ARG A 87 -4.54 6.20 -21.45
C ARG A 87 -3.70 4.93 -21.61
N VAL A 88 -3.03 4.50 -20.53
CA VAL A 88 -2.25 3.27 -20.51
C VAL A 88 -3.19 2.07 -20.58
N LEU A 89 -4.27 2.07 -19.81
CA LEU A 89 -5.27 1.00 -19.86
C LEU A 89 -5.85 0.83 -21.28
N ALA A 90 -6.21 1.94 -21.94
CA ALA A 90 -6.68 1.92 -23.33
C ALA A 90 -5.67 1.32 -24.32
N GLN A 91 -4.37 1.59 -24.13
CA GLN A 91 -3.32 0.99 -24.96
C GLN A 91 -3.24 -0.53 -24.77
N LEU A 92 -3.43 -1.01 -23.54
CA LEU A 92 -3.40 -2.44 -23.22
C LEU A 92 -4.65 -3.18 -23.72
N THR A 93 -5.82 -2.56 -23.65
CA THR A 93 -7.10 -3.20 -24.04
C THR A 93 -7.46 -2.99 -25.50
N GLY A 94 -6.83 -2.02 -26.19
CA GLY A 94 -7.22 -1.59 -27.53
C GLY A 94 -8.48 -0.73 -27.57
N GLU A 95 -9.04 -0.37 -26.41
CA GLU A 95 -10.20 0.50 -26.30
C GLU A 95 -9.82 1.99 -26.46
N ARG A 96 -10.82 2.85 -26.59
CA ARG A 96 -10.60 4.31 -26.53
C ARG A 96 -10.68 4.74 -25.08
N TRP A 97 -9.65 5.43 -24.60
CA TRP A 97 -9.61 5.89 -23.20
C TRP A 97 -10.80 6.76 -22.79
N ARG A 98 -11.42 7.49 -23.72
CA ARG A 98 -12.61 8.32 -23.46
C ARG A 98 -13.85 7.49 -23.12
N ASP A 99 -13.91 6.28 -23.65
CA ASP A 99 -14.99 5.34 -23.37
C ASP A 99 -14.77 4.71 -21.99
N LEU A 100 -13.51 4.53 -21.58
CA LEU A 100 -13.13 4.08 -20.22
C LEU A 100 -13.39 5.16 -19.15
N SER A 101 -13.04 6.42 -19.43
CA SER A 101 -13.20 7.50 -18.44
C SER A 101 -14.62 8.05 -18.35
N GLY A 102 -15.43 7.88 -19.41
CA GLY A 102 -16.74 8.53 -19.57
C GLY A 102 -16.65 10.06 -19.81
N ASP A 103 -15.48 10.68 -19.62
CA ASP A 103 -15.21 12.10 -19.84
C ASP A 103 -13.91 12.28 -20.66
N PRO A 104 -13.97 12.90 -21.86
CA PRO A 104 -12.84 13.11 -22.74
C PRO A 104 -11.82 14.17 -22.27
N LYS A 105 -11.93 14.68 -21.05
CA LYS A 105 -10.91 15.53 -20.41
C LYS A 105 -10.22 14.85 -19.22
N VAL A 106 -10.71 13.67 -18.81
CA VAL A 106 -10.24 12.96 -17.62
C VAL A 106 -9.35 11.79 -18.03
N TYR A 107 -8.06 11.90 -17.74
CA TYR A 107 -7.08 10.86 -18.09
C TYR A 107 -6.81 9.86 -16.98
N ARG A 108 -7.25 10.15 -15.76
CA ARG A 108 -7.00 9.33 -14.58
C ARG A 108 -8.27 9.17 -13.76
N SER A 109 -8.43 8.02 -13.13
CA SER A 109 -9.49 7.82 -12.15
C SER A 109 -9.30 8.74 -10.93
N PRO A 110 -10.32 8.91 -10.08
CA PRO A 110 -10.07 9.32 -8.70
C PRO A 110 -9.02 8.42 -8.04
N LEU A 111 -8.34 8.97 -7.04
CA LEU A 111 -7.47 8.18 -6.16
C LEU A 111 -8.36 7.34 -5.24
N ILE A 112 -8.06 6.07 -5.10
CA ILE A 112 -8.83 5.11 -4.31
C ILE A 112 -7.92 4.55 -3.23
N VAL A 113 -8.44 4.38 -2.01
CA VAL A 113 -7.73 3.58 -0.99
C VAL A 113 -8.07 2.12 -1.25
N ALA A 114 -7.04 1.31 -1.47
CA ALA A 114 -7.16 -0.11 -1.73
C ALA A 114 -6.34 -0.93 -0.74
N VAL A 115 -6.88 -2.09 -0.36
CA VAL A 115 -6.24 -3.06 0.51
C VAL A 115 -6.04 -4.37 -0.24
N TYR A 116 -4.82 -4.87 -0.23
CA TYR A 116 -4.45 -6.15 -0.81
C TYR A 116 -3.98 -7.09 0.30
N ASP A 117 -4.62 -8.24 0.41
CA ASP A 117 -4.21 -9.31 1.33
C ASP A 117 -4.25 -10.69 0.65
N ALA A 118 -4.04 -11.75 1.44
CA ALA A 118 -4.04 -13.12 0.94
C ALA A 118 -5.40 -13.61 0.41
N ASN A 119 -6.50 -12.94 0.75
CA ASN A 119 -7.86 -13.32 0.37
C ASN A 119 -8.40 -12.45 -0.77
N GLY A 120 -8.04 -11.16 -0.81
CA GLY A 120 -8.70 -10.20 -1.68
C GLY A 120 -7.91 -8.94 -2.01
N HIS A 121 -8.47 -8.19 -2.96
CA HIS A 121 -8.25 -6.78 -3.21
C HIS A 121 -9.60 -6.08 -2.96
N GLU A 122 -9.61 -5.10 -2.06
CA GLU A 122 -10.80 -4.36 -1.63
C GLU A 122 -10.60 -2.86 -1.78
N ASP A 123 -11.57 -2.19 -2.40
CA ASP A 123 -11.58 -0.75 -2.63
C ASP A 123 -12.48 -0.03 -1.63
N PHE A 124 -11.96 0.98 -0.95
CA PHE A 124 -12.66 1.77 0.07
C PHE A 124 -13.22 3.09 -0.47
N GLY A 125 -13.23 3.26 -1.79
CA GLY A 125 -13.73 4.46 -2.45
C GLY A 125 -12.70 5.59 -2.55
N PRO A 126 -13.14 6.78 -3.01
CA PRO A 126 -12.23 7.86 -3.35
C PRO A 126 -11.59 8.52 -2.13
N TYR A 127 -10.30 8.80 -2.25
CA TYR A 127 -9.55 9.66 -1.33
C TYR A 127 -9.66 11.12 -1.76
N GLU A 128 -10.12 11.98 -0.86
CA GLU A 128 -10.36 13.42 -1.13
C GLU A 128 -9.40 14.36 -0.38
N GLY A 129 -8.42 13.80 0.35
CA GLY A 129 -7.49 14.58 1.17
C GLY A 129 -6.28 15.13 0.39
N PRO A 130 -5.43 15.94 1.05
CA PRO A 130 -4.16 16.40 0.50
C PRO A 130 -3.18 15.25 0.21
N LEU A 131 -2.47 15.33 -0.92
CA LEU A 131 -1.42 14.37 -1.30
C LEU A 131 -0.08 14.72 -0.67
N GLU A 132 -0.04 14.71 0.65
CA GLU A 132 1.16 14.96 1.44
C GLU A 132 1.50 13.74 2.28
N ARG A 133 2.78 13.36 2.30
CA ARG A 133 3.26 12.15 3.02
C ARG A 133 2.76 12.07 4.45
N ASP A 134 2.89 13.18 5.18
CA ASP A 134 2.54 13.25 6.60
C ASP A 134 1.02 13.28 6.85
N THR A 135 0.21 13.39 5.79
CA THR A 135 -1.25 13.27 5.85
C THR A 135 -1.72 11.89 5.39
N VAL A 136 -1.19 11.39 4.28
CA VAL A 136 -1.63 10.13 3.67
C VAL A 136 -1.21 8.92 4.50
N PHE A 137 0.04 8.83 4.95
CA PHE A 137 0.52 7.63 5.65
C PHE A 137 -0.20 7.35 6.97
N PRO A 138 -0.48 8.35 7.84
CA PRO A 138 -1.32 8.12 9.01
C PRO A 138 -2.71 7.56 8.66
N ILE A 139 -3.31 8.01 7.56
CA ILE A 139 -4.61 7.47 7.10
C ILE A 139 -4.45 6.01 6.67
N LEU A 140 -3.43 5.69 5.87
CA LEU A 140 -3.17 4.31 5.45
C LEU A 140 -2.87 3.39 6.64
N THR A 141 -2.27 3.89 7.74
CA THR A 141 -2.06 3.07 8.94
C THR A 141 -3.34 2.70 9.67
N GLU A 142 -4.40 3.52 9.59
CA GLU A 142 -5.70 3.16 10.15
C GLU A 142 -6.30 1.96 9.42
N TYR A 143 -6.20 1.90 8.08
CA TYR A 143 -6.63 0.73 7.31
C TYR A 143 -5.82 -0.53 7.65
N VAL A 144 -4.53 -0.40 7.96
CA VAL A 144 -3.72 -1.53 8.45
C VAL A 144 -4.24 -2.01 9.82
N ALA A 145 -4.50 -1.07 10.73
CA ALA A 145 -5.00 -1.39 12.06
C ALA A 145 -6.37 -2.06 12.00
N ASP A 146 -7.30 -1.52 11.22
CA ASP A 146 -8.64 -2.08 11.03
C ASP A 146 -8.57 -3.46 10.38
N ARG A 147 -7.80 -3.63 9.28
CA ARG A 147 -7.73 -4.89 8.55
C ARG A 147 -7.13 -6.04 9.37
N LEU A 148 -6.17 -5.72 10.25
CA LEU A 148 -5.48 -6.70 11.09
C LEU A 148 -5.99 -6.72 12.53
N GLU A 149 -7.08 -6.02 12.85
CA GLU A 149 -7.70 -5.90 14.17
C GLU A 149 -6.71 -5.49 15.28
N LEU A 150 -5.89 -4.48 15.00
CA LEU A 150 -4.84 -3.99 15.89
C LEU A 150 -5.40 -2.97 16.89
N TRP A 151 -5.11 -3.18 18.17
CA TRP A 151 -5.57 -2.34 19.28
C TRP A 151 -4.48 -1.42 19.83
N GLU A 152 -3.28 -1.47 19.27
CA GLU A 152 -2.15 -0.62 19.65
C GLU A 152 -1.90 0.46 18.59
N GLU A 153 -1.43 1.62 19.03
CA GLU A 153 -0.99 2.67 18.12
C GLU A 153 0.34 2.30 17.46
N ALA A 154 0.46 2.67 16.18
CA ALA A 154 1.67 2.49 15.42
C ALA A 154 2.73 3.53 15.81
N ILE A 155 3.99 3.09 15.92
CA ILE A 155 5.14 3.98 16.13
C ILE A 155 5.81 4.22 14.78
N ARG A 156 5.79 5.46 14.29
CA ARG A 156 6.55 5.87 13.10
C ARG A 156 8.03 6.06 13.46
N ARG A 157 8.94 5.44 12.70
CA ARG A 157 10.38 5.66 12.79
C ARG A 157 10.94 6.00 11.42
N PRO A 158 11.70 7.09 11.26
CA PRO A 158 12.47 7.29 10.05
C PRO A 158 13.49 6.15 9.93
N VAL A 159 13.74 5.66 8.71
CA VAL A 159 14.90 4.81 8.45
C VAL A 159 16.11 5.74 8.53
N ASP A 160 16.82 5.70 9.66
CA ASP A 160 18.14 6.30 9.75
C ASP A 160 19.01 5.62 8.69
N THR A 161 19.27 6.32 7.58
CA THR A 161 20.40 5.98 6.73
C THR A 161 21.62 6.27 7.58
N GLY A 162 22.14 5.24 8.26
CA GLY A 162 23.37 5.34 9.03
C GLY A 162 24.40 6.10 8.20
N GLY A 163 24.71 7.33 8.65
CA GLY A 163 25.88 8.04 8.15
C GLY A 163 27.10 7.14 8.39
N PRO A 164 28.12 7.19 7.52
CA PRO A 164 29.32 6.40 7.74
C PRO A 164 29.84 6.74 9.14
N THR A 165 29.94 5.73 10.00
CA THR A 165 30.74 5.82 11.21
C THR A 165 32.17 6.09 10.77
N ALA A 166 32.59 7.35 10.88
CA ALA A 166 33.99 7.75 10.83
C ALA A 166 34.64 7.52 12.20
#